data_AF-A0A850B6A9-F1
#
_entry.id   AF-A0A850B6A9-F1
#
_cell.length_a   1.000
_cell.length_b   1.000
_cell.length_c   1.000
_cell.angle_alpha   90.00
_cell.angle_beta   90.00
_cell.angle_gamma   90.00
#
_symmetry.space_group_name_H-M   'P 1'
#
loop_
_entity.id
_entity.type
_entity.pdbx_description
1 polymer ?
#
loop_
_entity_poly.entity_id
_entity_poly.type
_entity_poly.pdbx_seq_one_letter_code
_entity_poly.pdbx_strand_id
1 'polypeptide(L)'
;MAQQPGPDKKTRRDLLAGGARLAGVVSVGSLLTALAKGSKSEPTVWQIDPEKCIHCEHCATECVVSPSAVKCVHSYAICGYCKLCFGLFLDKRTGNTITAENNRCPTDAIKRRYIEDPFYEMYIDESLCIGCAICVKGCNSFGNGSMNLQIRHDRCVNCNDCAIARVCPADAIMRVPVSRPYMIRTQPRG
;
A
#
# COMPACT_ATOMS: atom_id res chain seq x y z
N MET A 1 -42.46 -17.05 65.53
CA MET A 1 -42.89 -16.35 64.31
C MET A 1 -42.06 -15.08 64.22
N ALA A 2 -41.04 -15.04 63.36
CA ALA A 2 -40.13 -13.90 63.24
C ALA A 2 -40.87 -12.72 62.59
N GLN A 3 -40.89 -11.57 63.27
CA GLN A 3 -41.44 -10.33 62.75
C GLN A 3 -40.64 -9.85 61.54
N GLN A 4 -41.34 -9.57 60.43
CA GLN A 4 -40.77 -8.94 59.25
C GLN A 4 -40.46 -7.46 59.54
N PRO A 5 -39.29 -6.92 59.15
CA PRO A 5 -39.01 -5.51 59.31
C PRO A 5 -39.87 -4.67 58.35
N GLY A 6 -40.50 -3.62 58.89
CA GLY A 6 -41.31 -2.66 58.13
C GLY A 6 -40.48 -1.78 57.18
N PRO A 7 -41.12 -1.09 56.22
CA PRO A 7 -40.44 -0.41 55.13
C PRO A 7 -39.55 0.72 55.62
N ASP A 8 -38.28 0.65 55.26
CA ASP A 8 -37.22 1.61 55.63
C ASP A 8 -37.51 3.00 55.03
N LYS A 9 -37.71 4.01 55.89
CA LYS A 9 -38.03 5.38 55.46
C LYS A 9 -36.75 6.05 54.96
N LYS A 10 -36.53 6.01 53.65
CA LYS A 10 -35.39 6.70 53.01
C LYS A 10 -35.34 8.17 53.40
N THR A 11 -34.21 8.59 53.97
CA THR A 11 -34.02 9.98 54.37
C THR A 11 -33.63 10.85 53.18
N ARG A 12 -33.78 12.18 53.31
CA ARG A 12 -33.32 13.13 52.27
C ARG A 12 -31.83 12.96 51.93
N ARG A 13 -31.02 12.54 52.89
CA ARG A 13 -29.59 12.25 52.69
C ARG A 13 -29.39 11.02 51.81
N ASP A 14 -30.19 9.98 51.96
CA ASP A 14 -30.12 8.77 51.13
C ASP A 14 -30.52 9.04 49.68
N LEU A 15 -31.51 9.92 49.47
CA LEU A 15 -31.90 10.38 48.14
C LEU A 15 -30.80 11.20 47.46
N LEU A 16 -30.17 12.14 48.19
CA LEU A 16 -29.07 12.95 47.67
C LEU A 16 -27.82 12.11 47.39
N ALA A 17 -27.45 11.20 48.30
CA ALA A 17 -26.32 10.30 48.13
C ALA A 17 -26.55 9.31 46.97
N GLY A 18 -27.77 8.79 46.81
CA GLY A 18 -28.15 7.96 45.68
C GLY A 18 -28.07 8.72 44.36
N GLY A 19 -28.59 9.95 44.30
CA GLY A 19 -28.54 10.81 43.12
C GLY A 19 -27.11 11.19 42.71
N ALA A 20 -26.25 11.53 43.68
CA ALA A 20 -24.85 11.84 43.42
C ALA A 20 -24.07 10.64 42.86
N ARG A 21 -24.32 9.43 43.38
CA ARG A 21 -23.73 8.18 42.86
C ARG A 21 -24.20 7.89 41.44
N LEU A 22 -25.51 8.04 41.18
CA LEU A 22 -26.07 7.81 39.84
C LEU A 22 -25.51 8.80 38.81
N ALA A 23 -25.42 10.08 39.17
CA ALA A 23 -24.83 11.12 38.35
C ALA A 23 -23.35 10.86 38.07
N GLY A 24 -22.60 10.37 39.06
CA GLY A 24 -21.21 9.94 38.91
C GLY A 24 -21.05 8.76 37.95
N VAL A 25 -21.93 7.75 38.03
CA VAL A 25 -21.90 6.60 37.10
C VAL A 25 -22.23 7.04 35.67
N VAL A 26 -23.25 7.89 35.50
CA VAL A 26 -23.66 8.40 34.18
C VAL A 26 -22.56 9.27 33.56
N SER A 27 -21.93 10.15 34.34
CA SER A 27 -20.87 11.03 33.82
C SER A 27 -19.63 10.23 33.39
N VAL A 28 -19.19 9.27 34.21
CA VAL A 28 -18.06 8.38 33.86
C VAL A 28 -18.40 7.50 32.66
N GLY A 29 -19.60 6.90 32.62
CA GLY A 29 -20.04 6.09 31.48
C GLY A 29 -20.13 6.89 30.18
N SER A 30 -20.59 8.13 30.25
CA SER A 30 -20.67 9.03 29.09
C SER A 30 -19.28 9.41 28.57
N LEU A 31 -18.35 9.72 29.48
CA LEU A 31 -16.97 10.06 29.14
C LEU A 31 -16.25 8.87 28.49
N LEU A 32 -16.37 7.67 29.07
CA LEU A 32 -15.78 6.44 28.51
C LEU A 32 -16.32 6.14 27.10
N THR A 33 -17.62 6.34 26.89
CA THR A 33 -18.26 6.11 25.59
C THR A 33 -17.76 7.12 24.53
N ALA A 34 -17.62 8.40 24.90
CA ALA A 34 -17.10 9.43 24.01
C ALA A 34 -15.65 9.14 23.59
N LEU A 35 -14.80 8.70 24.53
CA LEU A 35 -13.42 8.32 24.26
C LEU A 35 -13.31 7.07 23.38
N ALA A 36 -14.14 6.05 23.61
CA ALA A 36 -14.15 4.83 22.80
C ALA A 36 -14.56 5.09 21.34
N LYS A 37 -15.43 6.07 21.09
CA LYS A 37 -15.90 6.41 19.74
C LYS A 37 -14.83 7.10 18.89
N GLY A 38 -13.89 7.82 19.51
CA GLY A 38 -12.76 8.48 18.83
C GLY A 38 -11.57 7.57 18.49
N SER A 39 -11.53 6.34 19.01
CA SER A 39 -10.35 5.46 18.95
C SER A 39 -10.32 4.46 17.79
N LYS A 40 -11.18 4.60 16.76
CA LYS A 40 -11.13 3.69 15.61
C LYS A 40 -9.97 4.06 14.69
N SER A 41 -8.79 3.55 15.01
CA SER A 41 -7.65 3.49 14.09
C SER A 41 -8.05 2.66 12.87
N GLU A 42 -7.97 3.25 11.68
CA GLU A 42 -8.20 2.52 10.45
C GLU A 42 -7.08 1.47 10.27
N PRO A 43 -7.40 0.21 9.93
CA PRO A 43 -6.37 -0.78 9.60
C PRO A 43 -5.42 -0.24 8.53
N THR A 44 -4.14 -0.56 8.66
CA THR A 44 -3.11 -0.13 7.73
C THR A 44 -2.42 -1.31 7.06
N VAL A 45 -2.00 -1.06 5.83
CA VAL A 45 -1.20 -1.98 5.01
C VAL A 45 0.08 -1.29 4.56
N TRP A 46 1.07 -2.07 4.18
CA TRP A 46 2.29 -1.53 3.58
C TRP A 46 2.03 -1.11 2.13
N GLN A 47 2.60 0.03 1.74
CA GLN A 47 2.64 0.46 0.35
C GLN A 47 3.94 1.21 0.01
N ILE A 48 4.32 1.17 -1.26
CA ILE A 48 5.42 1.93 -1.83
C ILE A 48 4.92 3.29 -2.35
N ASP A 49 5.56 4.36 -1.87
CA ASP A 49 5.49 5.69 -2.45
C ASP A 49 6.38 5.74 -3.72
N PRO A 50 5.79 5.87 -4.91
CA PRO A 50 6.56 5.89 -6.16
C PRO A 50 7.42 7.14 -6.31
N GLU A 51 7.11 8.24 -5.61
CA GLU A 51 7.91 9.47 -5.67
C GLU A 51 9.19 9.38 -4.86
N LYS A 52 9.19 8.62 -3.78
CA LYS A 52 10.40 8.33 -3.00
C LYS A 52 11.24 7.20 -3.58
N CYS A 53 10.61 6.24 -4.27
CA CYS A 53 11.32 5.07 -4.77
C CYS A 53 12.51 5.43 -5.69
N ILE A 54 13.70 4.96 -5.32
CA ILE A 54 14.95 5.13 -6.11
C ILE A 54 15.35 3.89 -6.92
N HIS A 55 14.48 2.87 -6.97
CA HIS A 55 14.70 1.66 -7.77
C HIS A 55 15.92 0.84 -7.32
N CYS A 56 16.14 0.69 -6.01
CA CYS A 56 17.27 -0.03 -5.41
C CYS A 56 17.24 -1.57 -5.52
N GLU A 57 16.20 -2.13 -6.15
CA GLU A 57 16.03 -3.57 -6.41
C GLU A 57 15.80 -4.47 -5.17
N HIS A 58 16.02 -3.99 -3.94
CA HIS A 58 15.81 -4.76 -2.69
C HIS A 58 14.40 -5.33 -2.50
N CYS A 59 13.38 -4.72 -3.13
CA CYS A 59 12.02 -5.25 -3.12
C CYS A 59 11.92 -6.69 -3.68
N ALA A 60 12.81 -7.06 -4.61
CA ALA A 60 12.85 -8.38 -5.21
C ALA A 60 13.56 -9.43 -4.33
N THR A 61 14.52 -9.02 -3.50
CA THR A 61 15.38 -9.95 -2.74
C THR A 61 15.00 -10.05 -1.27
N GLU A 62 14.46 -8.99 -0.67
CA GLU A 62 14.23 -8.90 0.78
C GLU A 62 12.78 -9.19 1.19
N CYS A 63 11.88 -9.38 0.21
CA CYS A 63 10.50 -9.73 0.52
C CYS A 63 10.42 -11.16 1.05
N VAL A 64 9.74 -11.37 2.18
CA VAL A 64 9.54 -12.71 2.77
C VAL A 64 8.60 -13.60 1.96
N VAL A 65 7.90 -13.04 0.97
CA VAL A 65 7.04 -13.77 0.03
C VAL A 65 7.80 -13.95 -1.28
N SER A 66 7.82 -15.17 -1.82
CA SER A 66 8.51 -15.50 -3.07
C SER A 66 7.55 -16.10 -4.11
N PRO A 67 7.47 -15.54 -5.33
CA PRO A 67 8.03 -14.26 -5.77
C PRO A 67 7.47 -13.07 -4.97
N SER A 68 8.25 -11.99 -4.86
CA SER A 68 7.92 -10.79 -4.09
C SER A 68 6.44 -10.37 -4.21
N ALA A 69 5.86 -9.93 -3.09
CA ALA A 69 4.54 -9.28 -3.10
C ALA A 69 4.57 -7.92 -3.83
N VAL A 70 5.76 -7.37 -4.08
CA VAL A 70 5.93 -6.15 -4.88
C VAL A 70 5.87 -6.50 -6.36
N LYS A 71 5.07 -5.75 -7.12
CA LYS A 71 4.97 -5.87 -8.59
C LYS A 71 5.18 -4.52 -9.24
N CYS A 72 5.69 -4.56 -10.47
CA CYS A 72 5.59 -3.41 -11.35
C CYS A 72 4.13 -3.26 -11.77
N VAL A 73 3.57 -2.07 -11.61
CA VAL A 73 2.24 -1.71 -12.10
C VAL A 73 2.37 -0.62 -13.15
N HIS A 74 1.36 -0.56 -14.02
CA HIS A 74 1.33 0.39 -15.11
C HIS A 74 0.26 1.46 -14.88
N SER A 75 0.70 2.71 -14.72
CA SER A 75 -0.12 3.91 -14.81
C SER A 75 -0.43 4.23 -16.28
N TYR A 76 -1.41 3.54 -16.87
CA TYR A 76 -1.81 3.72 -18.28
C TYR A 76 -2.18 5.16 -18.63
N ALA A 77 -2.72 5.93 -17.68
CA ALA A 77 -3.14 7.33 -17.87
C ALA A 77 -1.99 8.28 -18.26
N ILE A 78 -0.74 7.92 -17.96
CA ILE A 78 0.44 8.73 -18.28
C ILE A 78 1.41 8.02 -19.23
N CYS A 79 1.06 6.84 -19.71
CA CYS A 79 1.89 6.10 -20.65
C CYS A 79 1.88 6.75 -22.03
N GLY A 80 3.05 6.88 -22.66
CA GLY A 80 3.17 7.35 -24.04
C GLY A 80 2.92 6.27 -25.11
N TYR A 81 2.66 5.01 -24.71
CA TYR A 81 2.47 3.86 -25.60
C TYR A 81 3.56 3.72 -26.67
N CYS A 82 4.82 4.02 -26.32
CA CYS A 82 5.89 4.15 -27.30
C CYS A 82 6.29 2.81 -27.95
N LYS A 83 6.48 2.78 -29.27
CA LYS A 83 7.20 1.69 -29.98
C LYS A 83 8.58 1.43 -29.39
N LEU A 84 9.30 2.50 -29.05
CA LEU A 84 10.55 2.47 -28.29
C LEU A 84 10.24 2.73 -26.80
N CYS A 85 10.06 1.67 -26.03
CA CYS A 85 9.78 1.77 -24.60
C CYS A 85 11.05 1.56 -23.77
N PHE A 86 11.49 2.58 -23.03
CA PHE A 86 12.65 2.50 -22.13
C PHE A 86 12.43 1.62 -20.90
N GLY A 87 11.17 1.30 -20.56
CA GLY A 87 10.86 0.28 -19.56
C GLY A 87 11.02 -1.15 -20.08
N LEU A 88 10.87 -1.37 -21.38
CA LEU A 88 11.00 -2.67 -22.03
C LEU A 88 12.44 -2.96 -22.48
N PHE A 89 13.11 -1.99 -23.10
CA PHE A 89 14.41 -2.19 -23.73
C PHE A 89 15.59 -1.72 -22.86
N LEU A 90 16.73 -2.40 -23.01
CA LEU A 90 18.01 -1.96 -22.47
C LEU A 90 18.51 -0.70 -23.17
N ASP A 91 19.31 0.11 -22.47
CA ASP A 91 19.84 1.35 -23.05
C ASP A 91 20.84 1.05 -24.19
N LYS A 92 21.71 0.06 -23.98
CA LYS A 92 22.64 -0.47 -24.99
C LYS A 92 22.13 -1.83 -25.47
N ARG A 93 21.84 -1.93 -26.76
CA ARG A 93 21.21 -3.10 -27.38
C ARG A 93 21.51 -3.17 -28.88
N THR A 94 21.40 -4.35 -29.48
CA THR A 94 21.70 -4.61 -30.90
C THR A 94 20.48 -4.45 -31.81
N GLY A 95 19.42 -3.78 -31.33
CA GLY A 95 18.20 -3.50 -32.09
C GLY A 95 17.00 -3.17 -31.20
N ASN A 96 15.81 -3.03 -31.80
CA ASN A 96 14.54 -2.80 -31.10
C ASN A 96 13.60 -4.02 -31.20
N THR A 97 14.17 -5.21 -31.31
CA THR A 97 13.44 -6.48 -31.33
C THR A 97 13.22 -6.97 -29.90
N ILE A 98 12.08 -7.62 -29.64
CA ILE A 98 11.79 -8.23 -28.33
C ILE A 98 12.52 -9.55 -28.26
N THR A 99 13.75 -9.51 -27.76
CA THR A 99 14.62 -10.65 -27.54
C THR A 99 15.28 -10.52 -26.18
N ALA A 100 15.77 -11.63 -25.62
CA ALA A 100 16.31 -11.65 -24.26
C ALA A 100 17.47 -10.65 -24.08
N GLU A 101 18.34 -10.53 -25.07
CA GLU A 101 19.50 -9.63 -25.09
C GLU A 101 19.14 -8.14 -25.26
N ASN A 102 17.93 -7.83 -25.71
CA ASN A 102 17.44 -6.45 -25.87
C ASN A 102 16.49 -6.04 -24.73
N ASN A 103 15.85 -7.01 -24.09
CA ASN A 103 14.84 -6.79 -23.05
C ASN A 103 15.50 -6.48 -21.70
N ARG A 104 14.89 -5.54 -20.98
CA ARG A 104 15.33 -5.08 -19.66
C ARG A 104 14.85 -5.96 -18.51
N CYS A 105 13.70 -6.61 -18.68
CA CYS A 105 13.11 -7.43 -17.63
C CYS A 105 13.82 -8.79 -17.56
N PRO A 106 14.45 -9.15 -16.42
CA PRO A 106 15.22 -10.40 -16.32
C PRO A 106 14.32 -11.66 -16.33
N THR A 107 13.02 -11.52 -16.07
CA THR A 107 12.05 -12.62 -16.02
C THR A 107 11.05 -12.60 -17.17
N ASP A 108 11.29 -11.77 -18.19
CA ASP A 108 10.40 -11.59 -19.34
C ASP A 108 8.93 -11.28 -18.96
N ALA A 109 8.74 -10.57 -17.84
CA ALA A 109 7.43 -10.23 -17.30
C ALA A 109 6.70 -9.11 -18.06
N ILE A 110 7.35 -8.46 -19.04
CA ILE A 110 6.75 -7.35 -19.79
C ILE A 110 6.36 -7.84 -21.18
N LYS A 111 5.07 -7.86 -21.46
CA LYS A 111 4.52 -8.22 -22.77
C LYS A 111 4.15 -6.96 -23.54
N ARG A 112 4.33 -7.00 -24.86
CA ARG A 112 3.99 -5.88 -25.76
C ARG A 112 2.80 -6.27 -26.62
N ARG A 113 1.76 -5.42 -26.63
CA ARG A 113 0.59 -5.54 -27.51
C ARG A 113 0.58 -4.38 -28.51
N TYR A 114 0.36 -4.70 -29.78
CA TYR A 114 0.18 -3.68 -30.82
C TYR A 114 -1.20 -3.03 -30.68
N ILE A 115 -1.26 -1.70 -30.81
CA ILE A 115 -2.52 -0.94 -30.90
C ILE A 115 -2.68 -0.45 -32.34
N GLU A 116 -1.82 0.49 -32.74
CA GLU A 116 -1.72 1.07 -34.08
C GLU A 116 -0.28 1.58 -34.28
N ASP A 117 0.18 1.98 -35.47
CA ASP A 117 1.54 2.56 -35.58
C ASP A 117 1.49 4.04 -35.18
N PRO A 118 2.41 4.55 -34.31
CA PRO A 118 3.56 3.89 -33.67
C PRO A 118 3.29 3.41 -32.23
N PHE A 119 2.04 3.14 -31.86
CA PHE A 119 1.62 2.87 -30.49
C PHE A 119 1.56 1.38 -30.10
N TYR A 120 2.20 1.08 -28.98
CA TYR A 120 2.22 -0.24 -28.34
C TYR A 120 1.95 -0.11 -26.86
N GLU A 121 1.16 -1.05 -26.34
CA GLU A 121 0.90 -1.17 -24.91
C GLU A 121 1.84 -2.19 -24.28
N MET A 122 2.35 -1.83 -23.11
CA MET A 122 3.14 -2.71 -22.27
C MET A 122 2.24 -3.26 -21.17
N TYR A 123 2.14 -4.57 -21.06
CA TYR A 123 1.40 -5.27 -20.02
C TYR A 123 2.38 -6.02 -19.11
N ILE A 124 2.13 -6.02 -17.81
CA ILE A 124 2.96 -6.72 -16.82
C ILE A 124 2.31 -8.05 -16.46
N ASP A 125 2.99 -9.15 -16.75
CA ASP A 125 2.67 -10.47 -16.20
C ASP A 125 3.16 -10.55 -14.75
N GLU A 126 2.23 -10.36 -13.80
CA GLU A 126 2.53 -10.39 -12.37
C GLU A 126 2.99 -11.75 -11.85
N SER A 127 2.73 -12.85 -12.59
CA SER A 127 3.21 -14.18 -12.22
C SER A 127 4.72 -14.30 -12.41
N LEU A 128 5.27 -13.60 -13.41
CA LEU A 128 6.71 -13.55 -13.72
C LEU A 128 7.41 -12.36 -13.06
N CYS A 129 6.69 -11.27 -12.75
CA CYS A 129 7.28 -10.07 -12.18
C CYS A 129 7.80 -10.32 -10.75
N ILE A 130 9.07 -10.04 -10.51
CA ILE A 130 9.71 -10.20 -9.18
C ILE A 130 9.82 -8.88 -8.39
N GLY A 131 9.34 -7.76 -8.93
CA GLY A 131 9.38 -6.46 -8.23
C GLY A 131 10.77 -5.81 -8.17
N CYS A 132 11.68 -6.11 -9.11
CA CYS A 132 13.06 -5.60 -9.11
C CYS A 132 13.23 -4.13 -9.50
N ALA A 133 12.19 -3.43 -9.94
CA ALA A 133 12.24 -2.03 -10.37
C ALA A 133 13.11 -1.69 -11.59
N ILE A 134 13.80 -2.64 -12.24
CA ILE A 134 14.70 -2.33 -13.37
C ILE A 134 13.94 -1.64 -14.51
N CYS A 135 12.76 -2.15 -14.88
CA CYS A 135 11.88 -1.53 -15.87
C CYS A 135 11.33 -0.18 -15.42
N VAL A 136 11.02 -0.04 -14.14
CA VAL A 136 10.57 1.21 -13.52
C VAL A 136 11.66 2.27 -13.66
N LYS A 137 12.92 1.94 -13.38
CA LYS A 137 14.08 2.82 -13.55
C LYS A 137 14.19 3.32 -15.00
N GLY A 138 14.14 2.43 -15.98
CA GLY A 138 14.21 2.81 -17.39
C GLY A 138 13.06 3.73 -17.83
N CYS A 139 11.83 3.41 -17.43
CA CYS A 139 10.66 4.24 -17.70
C CYS A 139 10.74 5.62 -17.01
N ASN A 140 11.36 5.71 -15.84
CA ASN A 140 11.54 6.95 -15.10
C ASN A 140 12.66 7.84 -15.64
N SER A 141 13.75 7.24 -16.14
CA SER A 141 14.90 8.02 -16.62
C SER A 141 14.68 8.65 -17.99
N PHE A 142 13.91 7.99 -18.87
CA PHE A 142 13.78 8.40 -20.27
C PHE A 142 12.34 8.39 -20.81
N GLY A 143 11.37 8.00 -20.00
CA GLY A 143 9.95 8.01 -20.36
C GLY A 143 9.13 8.85 -19.38
N ASN A 144 7.81 8.66 -19.41
CA ASN A 144 6.88 9.42 -18.58
C ASN A 144 6.79 8.92 -17.12
N GLY A 145 7.59 7.92 -16.73
CA GLY A 145 7.48 7.31 -15.40
C GLY A 145 6.16 6.56 -15.15
N SER A 146 5.53 6.05 -16.23
CA SER A 146 4.25 5.33 -16.17
C SER A 146 4.33 3.94 -15.52
N MET A 147 5.53 3.37 -15.40
CA MET A 147 5.76 2.18 -14.59
C MET A 147 6.17 2.59 -13.18
N ASN A 148 5.62 1.94 -12.15
CA ASN A 148 6.00 2.12 -10.75
C ASN A 148 5.83 0.80 -9.97
N LEU A 149 6.47 0.70 -8.81
CA LEU A 149 6.29 -0.47 -7.94
C LEU A 149 5.12 -0.25 -6.99
N GLN A 150 4.30 -1.28 -6.79
CA GLN A 150 3.30 -1.33 -5.72
C GLN A 150 3.34 -2.68 -5.01
N ILE A 151 3.00 -2.69 -3.72
CA ILE A 151 2.78 -3.89 -2.93
C ILE A 151 1.38 -4.40 -3.24
N ARG A 152 1.28 -5.61 -3.77
CA ARG A 152 0.02 -6.30 -4.08
C ARG A 152 -0.55 -6.89 -2.80
N HIS A 153 -1.63 -6.32 -2.29
CA HIS A 153 -2.23 -6.74 -1.01
C HIS A 153 -2.88 -8.12 -1.06
N ASP A 154 -3.17 -8.66 -2.25
CA ASP A 154 -3.58 -10.05 -2.46
C ASP A 154 -2.44 -11.07 -2.22
N ARG A 155 -1.18 -10.60 -2.22
CA ARG A 155 0.02 -11.43 -2.03
C ARG A 155 0.76 -11.10 -0.74
N CYS A 156 0.68 -9.85 -0.32
CA CYS A 156 1.35 -9.36 0.88
C CYS A 156 0.72 -10.00 2.13
N VAL A 157 1.54 -10.65 2.95
CA VAL A 157 1.12 -11.20 4.25
C VAL A 157 1.05 -10.14 5.36
N ASN A 158 1.17 -8.85 5.00
CA ASN A 158 1.14 -7.69 5.89
C ASN A 158 2.00 -7.84 7.15
N CYS A 159 3.27 -8.24 6.99
CA CYS A 159 4.22 -8.39 8.10
C CYS A 159 4.20 -7.17 9.02
N ASN A 160 4.13 -7.34 10.34
CA ASN A 160 4.14 -6.20 11.27
C ASN A 160 5.44 -5.38 11.17
N ASP A 161 6.55 -6.03 10.85
CA ASP A 161 7.85 -5.42 10.56
C ASP A 161 8.29 -5.81 9.15
N CYS A 162 8.04 -4.95 8.18
CA CYS A 162 8.25 -5.27 6.77
C CYS A 162 9.75 -5.27 6.43
N ALA A 163 10.29 -6.43 6.04
CA ALA A 163 11.71 -6.58 5.71
C ALA A 163 12.18 -5.63 4.59
N ILE A 164 11.38 -5.49 3.52
CA ILE A 164 11.68 -4.54 2.43
C ILE A 164 11.63 -3.08 2.89
N ALA A 165 10.85 -2.74 3.92
CA ALA A 165 10.80 -1.38 4.48
C ALA A 165 12.07 -1.08 5.26
N ARG A 166 12.52 -2.00 6.12
CA ARG A 166 13.74 -1.85 6.95
C ARG A 166 15.00 -1.59 6.13
N VAL A 167 15.09 -2.19 4.94
CA VAL A 167 16.25 -2.12 4.05
C VAL A 167 16.10 -1.09 2.94
N CYS A 168 14.98 -0.36 2.85
CA CYS A 168 14.75 0.60 1.78
C CYS A 168 15.60 1.86 1.99
N PRO A 169 16.61 2.15 1.13
CA PRO A 169 17.50 3.30 1.30
C PRO A 169 16.81 4.66 1.07
N ALA A 170 15.59 4.66 0.52
CA ALA A 170 14.85 5.88 0.21
C ALA A 170 13.63 6.11 1.12
N ASP A 171 13.44 5.26 2.13
CA ASP A 171 12.27 5.31 3.03
C ASP A 171 10.94 5.42 2.24
N ALA A 172 10.86 4.64 1.15
CA ALA A 172 9.75 4.69 0.21
C ALA A 172 8.58 3.77 0.61
N ILE A 173 8.75 2.91 1.63
CA ILE A 173 7.72 1.95 2.04
C ILE A 173 7.13 2.41 3.36
N MET A 174 5.81 2.63 3.37
CA MET A 174 5.11 3.20 4.52
C MET A 174 3.78 2.50 4.78
N ARG A 175 3.22 2.75 5.96
CA ARG A 175 1.86 2.30 6.32
C ARG A 175 0.84 3.29 5.75
N VAL A 176 -0.15 2.76 5.03
CA VAL A 176 -1.28 3.53 4.48
C VAL A 176 -2.61 2.91 4.90
N PRO A 177 -3.70 3.69 4.98
CA PRO A 177 -5.01 3.15 5.33
C PRO A 177 -5.55 2.18 4.27
N VAL A 178 -6.24 1.13 4.70
CA VAL A 178 -6.81 0.12 3.80
C VAL A 178 -7.85 0.70 2.83
N SER A 179 -8.54 1.79 3.19
CA SER A 179 -9.48 2.48 2.30
C SER A 179 -8.82 3.14 1.09
N ARG A 180 -7.53 3.46 1.16
CA ARG A 180 -6.77 4.12 0.09
C ARG A 180 -5.36 3.53 -0.02
N PRO A 181 -5.24 2.25 -0.39
CA PRO A 181 -4.02 1.51 -0.15
C PRO A 181 -3.00 1.63 -1.29
N TYR A 182 -3.37 2.19 -2.45
CA TYR A 182 -2.50 2.30 -3.62
C TYR A 182 -2.14 3.75 -3.93
N MET A 183 -0.86 3.99 -4.18
CA MET A 183 -0.28 5.29 -4.53
C MET A 183 0.23 5.21 -5.97
N ILE A 184 -0.69 5.16 -6.93
CA ILE A 184 -0.37 5.04 -8.36
C ILE A 184 -0.10 6.44 -8.91
N ARG A 185 0.97 6.58 -9.71
CA ARG A 185 1.26 7.83 -10.40
C ARG A 185 0.17 8.21 -11.38
N THR A 186 -0.21 9.49 -11.38
CA THR A 186 -1.21 10.08 -12.27
C THR A 186 -0.66 11.25 -13.10
N GLN A 187 0.59 11.66 -12.86
CA GLN A 187 1.29 12.70 -13.62
C GLN A 187 2.69 12.22 -14.00
N PRO A 188 3.23 12.63 -15.16
CA PRO A 188 4.63 12.36 -15.50
C PRO A 188 5.60 13.01 -14.50
N ARG A 189 6.78 12.41 -14.30
CA ARG A 189 7.87 13.08 -13.59
C ARG A 189 8.39 14.23 -14.44
N GLY A 190 8.46 15.43 -13.84
CA GLY A 190 9.07 16.62 -14.43
C GLY A 190 10.59 16.63 -14.32
#